data_AF-A0ABD2KHN0-F1
#
_entry.id   AF-A0ABD2KHN0-F1
#
_cell.length_a   1.000
_cell.length_b   1.000
_cell.length_c   1.000
_cell.angle_alpha   90.00
_cell.angle_beta   90.00
_cell.angle_gamma   90.00
#
_symmetry.space_group_name_H-M   'P 1'
#
loop_
_entity.id
_entity.type
_entity.pdbx_description
1 polymer ?
#
loop_
_entity_poly.entity_id
_entity_poly.type
_entity_poly.pdbx_seq_one_letter_code
_entity_poly.pdbx_strand_id
1 'polypeptide(L)'
;MAKTKAKKYNIPGLVDPSLQFPVSSLRNVFLAYAQAGLFDLKDYAKCCLAYIDKNADTLIKSEAFLQIDQKLLSEILERDELEISGEISIWNAALRWADAKCRQNGIECSAENKRQMLGPALFKIRFPLVLIEEFSKNIVPTDVLSKYEVNAVYQFHSLPNCRGICDDGFFLMQFRTKRRVSDRKKGTLLMDIEKVSEFAREEVESSRHSQKVYINGMPWKILAKIKTKTGCTDNEKSLGIYLSCAVPKEETWSCKCSATIRIVSQKWDMADLRREFDGTFISNQDIDCGFYYLVSFAELLDPSQGFYDKREDKVKLAIDFIMKEAKIEDKTSKGFYDKSEDKMTLAVDVIVKEAKTEDK
;
A
#
# COMPACT_ATOMS: atom_id res chain seq x y z
N MET A 1 -31.93 18.21 23.68
CA MET A 1 -32.44 18.59 22.34
C MET A 1 -32.10 17.58 21.22
N ALA A 2 -30.92 16.92 21.21
CA ALA A 2 -30.60 15.89 20.21
C ALA A 2 -31.53 14.66 20.25
N LYS A 3 -31.87 14.17 21.46
CA LYS A 3 -32.81 13.04 21.67
C LYS A 3 -34.20 13.27 21.07
N THR A 4 -34.68 14.52 21.04
CA THR A 4 -36.01 14.88 20.50
C THR A 4 -36.02 14.97 18.97
N LYS A 5 -34.87 15.25 18.33
CA LYS A 5 -34.74 15.24 16.87
C LYS A 5 -34.56 13.82 16.31
N ALA A 6 -33.83 12.95 17.00
CA ALA A 6 -33.63 11.56 16.59
C ALA A 6 -34.93 10.74 16.51
N LYS A 7 -35.87 10.96 17.45
CA LYS A 7 -37.20 10.35 17.45
C LYS A 7 -38.09 10.80 16.28
N LYS A 8 -37.85 11.99 15.71
CA LYS A 8 -38.68 12.57 14.64
C LYS A 8 -38.38 11.98 13.25
N TYR A 9 -37.19 11.39 13.06
CA TYR A 9 -36.71 10.94 11.74
C TYR A 9 -36.45 9.43 11.63
N ASN A 10 -36.96 8.63 12.57
CA ASN A 10 -36.92 7.16 12.54
C ASN A 10 -35.53 6.59 12.23
N ILE A 11 -34.49 7.10 12.90
CA ILE A 11 -33.13 6.55 12.87
C ILE A 11 -33.05 5.50 14.00
N PRO A 12 -33.05 4.19 13.72
CA PRO A 12 -33.00 3.18 14.78
C PRO A 12 -31.66 3.26 15.52
N GLY A 13 -31.70 3.30 16.86
CA GLY A 13 -30.53 3.14 17.74
C GLY A 13 -29.95 4.39 18.41
N LEU A 14 -30.45 5.60 18.13
CA LEU A 14 -29.83 6.85 18.59
C LEU A 14 -30.23 7.28 20.02
N VAL A 15 -30.25 6.34 20.99
CA VAL A 15 -30.65 6.62 22.38
C VAL A 15 -29.55 6.37 23.42
N ASP A 16 -28.45 5.65 23.10
CA ASP A 16 -27.42 5.37 24.09
C ASP A 16 -25.98 5.61 23.57
N PRO A 17 -25.20 6.52 24.19
CA PRO A 17 -23.77 6.68 23.93
C PRO A 17 -22.91 5.44 24.25
N SER A 18 -23.44 4.45 24.98
CA SER A 18 -22.75 3.22 25.35
C SER A 18 -22.91 2.05 24.36
N LEU A 19 -23.81 2.18 23.38
CA LEU A 19 -23.98 1.19 22.32
C LEU A 19 -23.00 1.50 21.18
N GLN A 20 -21.93 0.71 21.06
CA GLN A 20 -21.13 0.62 19.83
C GLN A 20 -22.08 0.34 18.67
N PHE A 21 -22.40 1.38 17.90
CA PHE A 21 -23.25 1.23 16.72
C PHE A 21 -22.55 0.27 15.76
N PRO A 22 -23.23 -0.80 15.30
CA PRO A 22 -22.66 -1.67 14.29
C PRO A 22 -22.67 -0.92 12.96
N VAL A 23 -21.65 -0.11 12.70
CA VAL A 23 -21.43 0.56 11.40
C VAL A 23 -21.42 -0.49 10.26
N SER A 24 -21.08 -1.73 10.59
CA SER A 24 -21.16 -2.92 9.75
C SER A 24 -22.56 -3.32 9.27
N SER A 25 -23.65 -2.85 9.89
CA SER A 25 -25.03 -3.15 9.47
C SER A 25 -25.64 -2.07 8.58
N LEU A 26 -24.90 -0.98 8.30
CA LEU A 26 -25.40 0.13 7.50
C LEU A 26 -25.40 -0.23 6.01
N ARG A 27 -26.56 -0.08 5.37
CA ARG A 27 -26.73 -0.31 3.93
C ARG A 27 -25.91 0.65 3.07
N ASN A 28 -25.63 1.86 3.57
CA ASN A 28 -24.76 2.85 2.92
C ASN A 28 -24.03 3.70 3.98
N VAL A 29 -22.81 3.31 4.33
CA VAL A 29 -21.99 4.02 5.33
C VAL A 29 -21.62 5.44 4.90
N PHE A 30 -21.51 5.70 3.59
CA PHE A 30 -21.20 7.05 3.08
C PHE A 30 -22.32 8.04 3.36
N LEU A 31 -23.58 7.63 3.14
CA LEU A 31 -24.75 8.46 3.47
C LEU A 31 -24.90 8.65 4.98
N ALA A 32 -24.61 7.62 5.77
CA ALA A 32 -24.62 7.73 7.23
C ALA A 32 -23.60 8.75 7.73
N TYR A 33 -22.39 8.77 7.16
CA TYR A 33 -21.38 9.79 7.44
C TYR A 33 -21.86 11.19 7.02
N ALA A 34 -22.41 11.35 5.81
CA ALA A 34 -22.93 12.63 5.34
C ALA A 34 -24.03 13.19 6.27
N GLN A 35 -24.95 12.32 6.70
CA GLN A 35 -26.00 12.66 7.64
C GLN A 35 -25.45 13.00 9.03
N ALA A 36 -24.44 12.27 9.51
CA ALA A 36 -23.78 12.56 10.78
C ALA A 36 -23.22 13.99 10.82
N GLY A 37 -22.62 14.45 9.71
CA GLY A 37 -22.14 15.82 9.55
C GLY A 37 -23.27 16.85 9.61
N LEU A 38 -24.41 16.57 8.98
CA LEU A 38 -25.59 17.46 9.00
C LEU A 38 -26.21 17.60 10.40
N PHE A 39 -26.11 16.57 11.24
CA PHE A 39 -26.66 16.57 12.61
C PHE A 39 -25.62 16.88 13.70
N ASP A 40 -24.39 17.26 13.32
CA ASP A 40 -23.26 17.54 14.22
C ASP A 40 -22.94 16.39 15.20
N LEU A 41 -23.14 15.14 14.75
CA LEU A 41 -22.86 13.93 15.53
C LEU A 41 -21.40 13.52 15.35
N LYS A 42 -20.49 14.30 15.92
CA LYS A 42 -19.04 14.20 15.66
C LYS A 42 -18.45 12.81 15.94
N ASP A 43 -18.83 12.17 17.05
CA ASP A 43 -18.27 10.86 17.39
C ASP A 43 -18.80 9.74 16.48
N TYR A 44 -20.06 9.84 16.05
CA TYR A 44 -20.63 8.93 15.07
C TYR A 44 -19.98 9.11 13.68
N ALA A 45 -19.74 10.36 13.28
CA ALA A 45 -19.02 10.67 12.04
C ALA A 45 -17.59 10.08 12.05
N LYS A 46 -16.87 10.19 13.16
CA LYS A 46 -15.54 9.56 13.34
C LYS A 46 -15.62 8.04 13.21
N CYS A 47 -16.59 7.38 13.84
CA CYS A 47 -16.78 5.93 13.72
C CYS A 47 -17.07 5.51 12.27
N CYS A 48 -17.90 6.28 11.54
CA CYS A 48 -18.17 6.01 10.12
C CYS A 48 -16.90 6.16 9.28
N LEU A 49 -16.11 7.22 9.50
CA LEU A 49 -14.84 7.41 8.79
C LEU A 49 -13.84 6.29 9.08
N ALA A 50 -13.65 5.90 10.34
CA ALA A 50 -12.75 4.80 10.68
C ALA A 50 -13.16 3.48 10.02
N TYR A 51 -14.47 3.23 9.89
CA TYR A 51 -14.97 2.07 9.17
C TYR A 51 -14.72 2.19 7.65
N ILE A 52 -14.95 3.37 7.07
CA ILE A 52 -14.66 3.65 5.66
C ILE A 52 -13.17 3.44 5.37
N ASP A 53 -12.30 3.96 6.23
CA ASP A 53 -10.84 3.83 6.09
C ASP A 53 -10.42 2.37 6.07
N LYS A 54 -10.86 1.60 7.06
CA LYS A 54 -10.48 0.18 7.21
C LYS A 54 -11.03 -0.72 6.08
N ASN A 55 -12.16 -0.35 5.49
CA ASN A 55 -12.85 -1.16 4.47
C ASN A 55 -12.84 -0.48 3.08
N ALA A 56 -11.93 0.47 2.83
CA ALA A 56 -12.00 1.30 1.64
C ALA A 56 -11.99 0.47 0.36
N ASP A 57 -11.09 -0.52 0.25
CA ASP A 57 -10.92 -1.39 -0.93
C ASP A 57 -12.20 -2.08 -1.41
N THR A 58 -13.11 -2.42 -0.50
CA THR A 58 -14.41 -3.05 -0.81
C THR A 58 -15.48 -1.98 -1.03
N LEU A 59 -15.52 -0.96 -0.18
CA LEU A 59 -16.54 0.09 -0.24
C LEU A 59 -16.45 0.93 -1.51
N ILE A 60 -15.25 1.28 -1.99
CA ILE A 60 -15.08 2.05 -3.23
C ILE A 60 -15.52 1.28 -4.49
N LYS A 61 -15.72 -0.04 -4.41
CA LYS A 61 -16.24 -0.88 -5.49
C LYS A 61 -17.77 -1.06 -5.43
N SER A 62 -18.40 -0.68 -4.33
CA SER A 62 -19.83 -0.85 -4.11
C SER A 62 -20.69 0.14 -4.90
N GLU A 63 -21.96 -0.22 -5.10
CA GLU A 63 -23.00 0.68 -5.64
C GLU A 63 -23.27 1.87 -4.71
N ALA A 64 -23.08 1.69 -3.40
CA ALA A 64 -23.24 2.75 -2.41
C ALA A 64 -22.28 3.93 -2.68
N PHE A 65 -21.08 3.64 -3.20
CA PHE A 65 -20.12 4.67 -3.59
C PHE A 65 -20.62 5.54 -4.75
N LEU A 66 -21.37 4.99 -5.71
CA LEU A 66 -21.89 5.73 -6.87
C LEU A 66 -22.99 6.75 -6.49
N GLN A 67 -23.57 6.61 -5.30
CA GLN A 67 -24.65 7.46 -4.82
C GLN A 67 -24.15 8.76 -4.19
N ILE A 68 -22.87 8.86 -3.82
CA ILE A 68 -22.32 10.04 -3.14
C ILE A 68 -22.23 11.25 -4.07
N ASP A 69 -22.24 12.45 -3.49
CA ASP A 69 -21.99 13.69 -4.21
C ASP A 69 -20.48 13.98 -4.40
N GLN A 70 -20.15 14.96 -5.25
CA GLN A 70 -18.76 15.32 -5.57
C GLN A 70 -17.99 15.82 -4.33
N LYS A 71 -18.69 16.49 -3.40
CA LYS A 71 -18.08 17.03 -2.19
C LYS A 71 -17.64 15.90 -1.27
N LEU A 72 -18.52 14.95 -1.01
CA LEU A 72 -18.22 13.77 -0.22
C LEU A 72 -17.16 12.89 -0.88
N LEU A 73 -17.20 12.74 -2.21
CA LEU A 73 -16.11 12.08 -2.95
C LEU A 73 -14.77 12.76 -2.66
N SER A 74 -14.71 14.09 -2.78
CA SER A 74 -13.49 14.86 -2.49
C SER A 74 -13.03 14.69 -1.04
N GLU A 75 -13.94 14.74 -0.07
CA GLU A 75 -13.63 14.53 1.36
C GLU A 75 -13.04 13.15 1.64
N ILE A 76 -13.60 12.10 1.03
CA ILE A 76 -13.10 10.72 1.19
C ILE A 76 -11.71 10.60 0.54
N LEU A 77 -11.55 11.04 -0.70
CA LEU A 77 -10.28 10.89 -1.43
C LEU A 77 -9.13 11.72 -0.84
N GLU A 78 -9.44 12.76 -0.06
CA GLU A 78 -8.45 13.58 0.64
C GLU A 78 -7.78 12.87 1.83
N ARG A 79 -8.42 11.83 2.40
CA ARG A 79 -7.97 11.15 3.62
C ARG A 79 -6.71 10.34 3.40
N ASP A 80 -5.70 10.54 4.25
CA ASP A 80 -4.47 9.73 4.19
C ASP A 80 -4.68 8.34 4.80
N GLU A 81 -5.72 8.16 5.61
CA GLU A 81 -6.00 6.97 6.42
C GLU A 81 -6.65 5.81 5.65
N LEU A 82 -7.14 6.04 4.42
CA LEU A 82 -7.80 5.01 3.63
C LEU A 82 -6.91 3.78 3.42
N GLU A 83 -7.41 2.61 3.82
CA GLU A 83 -6.78 1.31 3.59
C GLU A 83 -7.20 0.73 2.23
N ILE A 84 -6.41 1.02 1.20
CA ILE A 84 -6.69 0.67 -0.19
C ILE A 84 -5.49 -0.02 -0.84
N SER A 85 -5.77 -0.86 -1.83
CA SER A 85 -4.76 -1.65 -2.55
C SER A 85 -3.76 -0.80 -3.35
N GLY A 86 -4.13 0.41 -3.74
CA GLY A 86 -3.27 1.40 -4.40
C GLY A 86 -4.09 2.51 -5.05
N GLU A 87 -3.41 3.60 -5.47
CA GLU A 87 -4.06 4.74 -6.12
C GLU A 87 -4.74 4.39 -7.45
N ILE A 88 -4.31 3.31 -8.12
CA ILE A 88 -4.98 2.80 -9.33
C ILE A 88 -6.42 2.34 -9.04
N SER A 89 -6.67 1.75 -7.87
CA SER A 89 -8.02 1.34 -7.44
C SER A 89 -8.91 2.56 -7.18
N ILE A 90 -8.32 3.64 -6.64
CA ILE A 90 -9.01 4.93 -6.46
C ILE A 90 -9.40 5.50 -7.81
N TRP A 91 -8.45 5.56 -8.75
CA TRP A 91 -8.70 6.06 -10.10
C TRP A 91 -9.86 5.31 -10.77
N ASN A 92 -9.81 3.97 -10.77
CA ASN A 92 -10.84 3.15 -11.38
C ASN A 92 -12.22 3.37 -10.73
N ALA A 93 -12.29 3.54 -9.41
CA ALA A 93 -13.54 3.86 -8.72
C ALA A 93 -14.04 5.27 -9.01
N ALA A 94 -13.15 6.26 -9.05
CA ALA A 94 -13.49 7.64 -9.39
C ALA A 94 -14.00 7.77 -10.83
N LEU A 95 -13.33 7.10 -11.78
CA LEU A 95 -13.78 7.08 -13.18
C LEU A 95 -15.15 6.41 -13.32
N ARG A 96 -15.38 5.29 -12.61
CA ARG A 96 -16.69 4.63 -12.56
C ARG A 96 -17.77 5.53 -11.95
N TRP A 97 -17.43 6.27 -10.89
CA TRP A 97 -18.33 7.26 -10.29
C TRP A 97 -18.65 8.39 -11.28
N ALA A 98 -17.65 8.91 -12.00
CA ALA A 98 -17.85 9.97 -12.99
C ALA A 98 -18.76 9.51 -14.13
N ASP A 99 -18.55 8.29 -14.64
CA ASP A 99 -19.43 7.66 -15.64
C ASP A 99 -20.87 7.53 -15.14
N ALA A 100 -21.05 7.09 -13.89
CA ALA A 100 -22.38 6.99 -13.30
C ALA A 100 -23.06 8.37 -13.17
N LYS A 101 -22.33 9.42 -12.79
CA LYS A 101 -22.85 10.78 -12.71
C LYS A 101 -23.18 11.38 -14.08
N CYS A 102 -22.35 11.14 -15.10
CA CYS A 102 -22.67 11.52 -16.47
C CYS A 102 -23.99 10.91 -16.93
N ARG A 103 -24.17 9.59 -16.72
CA ARG A 103 -25.42 8.88 -17.07
C ARG A 103 -26.62 9.38 -16.30
N GLN A 104 -26.48 9.65 -14.99
CA GLN A 104 -27.55 10.21 -14.16
C GLN A 104 -28.00 11.60 -14.63
N ASN A 105 -27.06 12.39 -15.14
CA ASN A 105 -27.33 13.73 -15.66
C ASN A 105 -27.73 13.75 -17.15
N GLY A 106 -27.82 12.59 -17.81
CA GLY A 106 -28.18 12.48 -19.22
C GLY A 106 -27.13 13.04 -20.19
N ILE A 107 -25.87 13.15 -19.77
CA ILE A 107 -24.76 13.64 -20.60
C ILE A 107 -23.86 12.49 -21.06
N GLU A 108 -23.22 12.67 -22.21
CA GLU A 108 -22.27 11.70 -22.76
C GLU A 108 -21.08 11.50 -21.80
N CYS A 109 -20.62 10.24 -21.67
CA CYS A 109 -19.46 9.88 -20.85
C CYS A 109 -18.13 10.20 -21.59
N SER A 110 -17.98 11.43 -22.08
CA SER A 110 -16.73 11.92 -22.71
C SER A 110 -15.66 12.24 -21.66
N ALA A 111 -14.39 12.28 -22.07
CA ALA A 111 -13.27 12.59 -21.16
C ALA A 111 -13.44 13.95 -20.46
N GLU A 112 -13.89 14.97 -21.22
CA GLU A 112 -14.16 16.31 -20.71
C GLU A 112 -15.29 16.30 -19.67
N ASN A 113 -16.40 15.63 -19.95
CA ASN A 113 -17.53 15.54 -19.02
C ASN A 113 -17.14 14.79 -17.75
N LYS A 114 -16.37 13.69 -17.85
CA LYS A 114 -15.86 12.96 -16.69
C LYS A 114 -14.94 13.85 -15.84
N ARG A 115 -14.06 14.62 -16.48
CA ARG A 115 -13.19 15.58 -15.79
C ARG A 115 -14.02 16.62 -15.03
N GLN A 116 -15.06 17.17 -15.66
CA GLN A 116 -15.98 18.13 -15.03
C GLN A 116 -16.75 17.50 -13.86
N MET A 117 -17.25 16.26 -14.02
CA MET A 117 -17.94 15.54 -12.94
C MET A 117 -17.00 15.29 -11.75
N LEU A 118 -15.73 14.95 -11.99
CA LEU A 118 -14.76 14.74 -10.92
C LEU A 118 -14.36 16.05 -10.22
N GLY A 119 -14.17 17.13 -10.99
CA GLY A 119 -13.85 18.46 -10.49
C GLY A 119 -12.71 18.45 -9.45
N PRO A 120 -12.88 19.04 -8.25
CA PRO A 120 -11.83 19.08 -7.23
C PRO A 120 -11.36 17.71 -6.75
N ALA A 121 -12.21 16.68 -6.82
CA ALA A 121 -11.88 15.34 -6.36
C ALA A 121 -10.77 14.69 -7.22
N LEU A 122 -10.64 15.08 -8.49
CA LEU A 122 -9.58 14.60 -9.39
C LEU A 122 -8.19 14.86 -8.80
N PHE A 123 -7.99 16.04 -8.21
CA PHE A 123 -6.71 16.47 -7.65
C PHE A 123 -6.40 15.87 -6.27
N LYS A 124 -7.36 15.15 -5.68
CA LYS A 124 -7.15 14.36 -4.45
C LYS A 124 -6.56 12.98 -4.74
N ILE A 125 -6.59 12.53 -6.00
CA ILE A 125 -5.97 11.28 -6.45
C ILE A 125 -4.46 11.49 -6.59
N ARG A 126 -3.66 10.57 -6.08
CA ARG A 126 -2.19 10.70 -6.04
C ARG A 126 -1.55 9.97 -7.21
N PHE A 127 -1.81 10.44 -8.42
CA PHE A 127 -1.23 9.90 -9.66
C PHE A 127 0.28 9.62 -9.63
N PRO A 128 1.13 10.45 -8.99
CA PRO A 128 2.58 10.20 -8.90
C PRO A 128 2.95 8.92 -8.13
N LEU A 129 2.00 8.36 -7.38
CA LEU A 129 2.16 7.12 -6.62
C LEU A 129 1.58 5.90 -7.35
N VAL A 130 0.98 6.07 -8.53
CA VAL A 130 0.56 4.96 -9.40
C VAL A 130 1.79 4.41 -10.11
N LEU A 131 1.89 3.08 -10.29
CA LEU A 131 2.97 2.49 -11.08
C LEU A 131 2.95 3.03 -12.51
N ILE A 132 4.12 3.33 -13.08
CA ILE A 132 4.20 4.04 -14.36
C ILE A 132 3.62 3.22 -15.51
N GLU A 133 3.71 1.90 -15.42
CA GLU A 133 3.12 0.96 -16.37
C GLU A 133 1.60 0.99 -16.30
N GLU A 134 1.02 1.01 -15.09
CA GLU A 134 -0.42 1.11 -14.89
C GLU A 134 -0.96 2.49 -15.29
N PHE A 135 -0.21 3.56 -15.00
CA PHE A 135 -0.55 4.91 -15.41
C PHE A 135 -0.62 5.02 -16.94
N SER A 136 0.41 4.53 -17.63
CA SER A 136 0.48 4.56 -19.10
C SER A 136 -0.59 3.70 -19.77
N LYS A 137 -0.93 2.55 -19.18
CA LYS A 137 -1.89 1.59 -19.76
C LYS A 137 -3.35 1.96 -19.46
N ASN A 138 -3.65 2.46 -18.26
CA ASN A 138 -5.02 2.57 -17.76
C ASN A 138 -5.50 4.01 -17.57
N ILE A 139 -4.60 4.99 -17.43
CA ILE A 139 -4.96 6.38 -17.11
C ILE A 139 -4.77 7.27 -18.32
N VAL A 140 -3.59 7.24 -18.94
CA VAL A 140 -3.27 8.10 -20.12
C VAL A 140 -4.28 7.94 -21.26
N PRO A 141 -4.70 6.71 -21.66
CA PRO A 141 -5.64 6.55 -22.77
C PRO A 141 -7.07 7.05 -22.50
N THR A 142 -7.37 7.46 -21.26
CA THR A 142 -8.71 7.97 -20.91
C THR A 142 -8.92 9.43 -21.32
N ASP A 143 -7.83 10.16 -21.64
CA ASP A 143 -7.81 11.58 -21.97
C ASP A 143 -8.45 12.52 -20.92
N VAL A 144 -8.74 12.02 -19.71
CA VAL A 144 -9.31 12.83 -18.60
C VAL A 144 -8.25 13.76 -18.01
N LEU A 145 -6.99 13.34 -18.00
CA LEU A 145 -5.86 14.18 -17.60
C LEU A 145 -5.35 15.01 -18.77
N SER A 146 -5.00 16.26 -18.51
CA SER A 146 -4.37 17.13 -19.49
C SER A 146 -2.95 16.65 -19.83
N LYS A 147 -2.46 17.02 -21.02
CA LYS A 147 -1.09 16.69 -21.44
C LYS A 147 -0.03 17.21 -20.46
N TYR A 148 -0.27 18.36 -19.84
CA TYR A 148 0.61 18.93 -18.82
C TYR A 148 0.67 18.03 -17.57
N GLU A 149 -0.49 17.62 -17.06
CA GLU A 149 -0.60 16.72 -15.89
C GLU A 149 0.04 15.36 -16.15
N VAL A 150 -0.17 14.79 -17.33
CA VAL A 150 0.45 13.53 -17.77
C VAL A 150 1.98 13.67 -17.79
N ASN A 151 2.50 14.74 -18.40
CA ASN A 151 3.93 15.00 -18.46
C ASN A 151 4.54 15.21 -17.06
N ALA A 152 3.83 15.91 -16.16
CA ALA A 152 4.27 16.11 -14.79
C ALA A 152 4.44 14.78 -14.03
N VAL A 153 3.52 13.83 -14.22
CA VAL A 153 3.65 12.48 -13.64
C VAL A 153 4.85 11.74 -14.24
N TYR A 154 5.04 11.73 -15.57
CA TYR A 154 6.21 11.11 -16.20
C TYR A 154 7.55 11.71 -15.70
N GLN A 155 7.61 13.03 -15.55
CA GLN A 155 8.78 13.72 -14.99
C GLN A 155 9.06 13.28 -13.54
N PHE A 156 8.03 13.13 -12.71
CA PHE A 156 8.17 12.62 -11.34
C PHE A 156 8.78 11.21 -11.32
N HIS A 157 8.34 10.32 -12.20
CA HIS A 157 8.90 8.96 -12.30
C HIS A 157 10.34 8.95 -12.84
N SER A 158 10.74 9.99 -13.59
CA SER A 158 12.08 10.11 -14.19
C SER A 158 13.14 10.71 -13.25
N LEU A 159 12.75 11.29 -12.11
CA LEU A 159 13.67 11.95 -11.16
C LEU A 159 13.79 11.15 -9.85
N PRO A 160 14.90 10.40 -9.61
CA PRO A 160 15.07 9.59 -8.41
C PRO A 160 15.10 10.38 -7.10
N ASN A 161 15.56 11.64 -7.14
CA ASN A 161 15.87 12.45 -5.95
C ASN A 161 14.72 13.32 -5.43
N CYS A 162 13.58 13.40 -6.12
CA CYS A 162 12.42 14.19 -5.65
C CYS A 162 11.49 13.42 -4.69
N ARG A 163 11.74 12.12 -4.46
CA ARG A 163 10.90 11.26 -3.60
C ARG A 163 10.95 11.63 -2.10
N GLY A 164 11.80 12.58 -1.70
CA GLY A 164 11.92 13.05 -0.30
C GLY A 164 12.20 14.55 -0.11
N ILE A 165 12.09 15.38 -1.15
CA ILE A 165 12.41 16.83 -1.08
C ILE A 165 11.19 17.71 -1.37
N CYS A 166 10.12 17.17 -1.96
CA CYS A 166 8.97 17.97 -2.40
C CYS A 166 7.83 17.97 -1.37
N ASP A 167 8.13 18.27 -0.10
CA ASP A 167 7.11 18.77 0.83
C ASP A 167 6.92 20.30 0.70
N ASP A 168 7.84 21.00 0.02
CA ASP A 168 7.68 22.43 -0.25
C ASP A 168 8.05 22.78 -1.70
N GLY A 169 7.15 23.49 -2.37
CA GLY A 169 6.97 23.46 -3.81
C GLY A 169 8.12 24.01 -4.64
N PHE A 170 8.43 23.30 -5.74
CA PHE A 170 8.97 23.91 -6.95
C PHE A 170 8.23 23.34 -8.19
N PHE A 171 7.08 23.97 -8.44
CA PHE A 171 6.44 24.29 -9.72
C PHE A 171 5.65 23.29 -10.60
N LEU A 172 5.60 21.97 -10.39
CA LEU A 172 5.00 21.09 -11.44
C LEU A 172 3.81 20.22 -11.06
N MET A 173 3.44 20.05 -9.79
CA MET A 173 2.51 18.98 -9.42
C MET A 173 1.31 19.50 -8.63
N GLN A 174 0.15 19.55 -9.29
CA GLN A 174 -1.15 19.78 -8.65
C GLN A 174 -1.61 18.56 -7.82
N PHE A 175 -0.96 17.41 -8.01
CA PHE A 175 -1.29 16.16 -7.35
C PHE A 175 -0.48 15.95 -6.08
N ARG A 176 -1.16 15.42 -5.06
CA ARG A 176 -0.51 15.03 -3.81
C ARG A 176 0.45 13.86 -4.03
N THR A 177 1.57 13.89 -3.31
CA THR A 177 2.64 12.87 -3.33
C THR A 177 2.77 12.12 -2.00
N LYS A 178 2.07 12.56 -0.95
CA LYS A 178 2.05 11.92 0.37
C LYS A 178 1.34 10.56 0.31
N ARG A 179 1.99 9.46 0.71
CA ARG A 179 1.39 8.11 0.67
C ARG A 179 0.26 7.92 1.69
N ARG A 180 -0.79 7.20 1.27
CA ARG A 180 -1.87 6.66 2.12
C ARG A 180 -1.31 5.63 3.13
N VAL A 181 -2.00 5.42 4.26
CA VAL A 181 -1.57 4.51 5.36
C VAL A 181 -1.40 3.06 4.90
N SER A 182 -2.20 2.60 3.93
CA SER A 182 -2.08 1.28 3.32
C SER A 182 -0.85 1.14 2.42
N ASP A 183 -0.60 2.12 1.54
CA ASP A 183 0.55 2.14 0.64
C ASP A 183 1.88 2.25 1.38
N ARG A 184 1.86 2.79 2.60
CA ARG A 184 3.01 2.73 3.51
C ARG A 184 3.44 1.30 3.81
N LYS A 185 2.54 0.31 3.78
CA LYS A 185 2.89 -1.09 4.00
C LYS A 185 3.55 -1.74 2.78
N LYS A 186 3.56 -1.12 1.61
CA LYS A 186 4.10 -1.72 0.38
C LYS A 186 5.40 -1.05 -0.07
N GLY A 187 6.30 -1.85 -0.62
CA GLY A 187 7.60 -1.44 -1.09
C GLY A 187 7.97 -2.11 -2.40
N THR A 188 8.56 -1.35 -3.31
CA THR A 188 9.21 -1.88 -4.51
C THR A 188 10.64 -1.36 -4.56
N LEU A 189 11.59 -2.28 -4.67
CA LEU A 189 13.01 -2.00 -4.88
C LEU A 189 13.41 -2.48 -6.26
N LEU A 190 14.29 -1.72 -6.90
CA LEU A 190 14.88 -2.07 -8.19
C LEU A 190 16.40 -2.01 -8.06
N MET A 191 17.09 -2.95 -8.71
CA MET A 191 18.54 -2.98 -8.77
C MET A 191 19.01 -3.50 -10.11
N ASP A 192 20.00 -2.81 -10.65
CA ASP A 192 20.71 -3.20 -11.85
C ASP A 192 22.08 -3.78 -11.43
N ILE A 193 22.34 -5.05 -11.75
CA ILE A 193 23.68 -5.64 -11.60
C ILE A 193 24.42 -5.46 -12.93
N GLU A 194 25.26 -4.43 -13.00
CA GLU A 194 26.14 -4.17 -14.14
C GLU A 194 27.36 -5.07 -14.12
N LYS A 195 28.01 -5.34 -15.25
CA LYS A 195 29.19 -6.23 -15.32
C LYS A 195 28.95 -7.57 -14.60
N VAL A 196 27.78 -8.17 -14.81
CA VAL A 196 27.38 -9.39 -14.09
C VAL A 196 28.26 -10.58 -14.48
N SER A 197 28.82 -10.59 -15.69
CA SER A 197 29.76 -11.61 -16.14
C SER A 197 31.07 -11.56 -15.36
N GLU A 198 31.54 -10.37 -14.98
CA GLU A 198 32.70 -10.18 -14.09
C GLU A 198 32.32 -10.58 -12.66
N PHE A 199 31.15 -10.14 -12.19
CA PHE A 199 30.64 -10.49 -10.86
C PHE A 199 30.62 -12.00 -10.63
N ALA A 200 30.11 -12.77 -11.60
CA ALA A 200 30.04 -14.23 -11.52
C ALA A 200 31.40 -14.91 -11.32
N ARG A 201 32.50 -14.26 -11.74
CA ARG A 201 33.86 -14.82 -11.70
C ARG A 201 34.62 -14.43 -10.44
N GLU A 202 34.20 -13.42 -9.68
CA GLU A 202 34.88 -13.00 -8.45
C GLU A 202 35.05 -14.18 -7.48
N GLU A 203 36.28 -14.39 -6.98
CA GLU A 203 36.64 -15.57 -6.17
C GLU A 203 36.26 -15.43 -4.69
N VAL A 204 36.16 -14.19 -4.21
CA VAL A 204 35.74 -13.87 -2.84
C VAL A 204 34.21 -13.84 -2.79
N GLU A 205 33.60 -14.15 -1.63
CA GLU A 205 32.18 -13.88 -1.38
C GLU A 205 31.89 -12.38 -1.48
N SER A 206 31.74 -11.90 -2.71
CA SER A 206 31.47 -10.52 -3.03
C SER A 206 29.98 -10.25 -2.97
N SER A 207 29.66 -9.00 -2.66
CA SER A 207 28.28 -8.54 -2.57
C SER A 207 28.11 -7.19 -3.25
N ARG A 208 26.96 -7.03 -3.90
CA ARG A 208 26.52 -5.77 -4.50
C ARG A 208 25.17 -5.40 -3.91
N HIS A 209 24.89 -4.11 -3.84
CA HIS A 209 23.66 -3.63 -3.22
C HIS A 209 23.02 -2.50 -4.00
N SER A 210 21.70 -2.41 -3.90
CA SER A 210 20.97 -1.25 -4.43
C SER A 210 21.25 0.01 -3.63
N GLN A 211 20.82 1.15 -4.16
CA GLN A 211 20.62 2.35 -3.34
C GLN A 211 19.57 2.06 -2.25
N LYS A 212 19.68 2.76 -1.12
CA LYS A 212 18.72 2.67 -0.03
C LYS A 212 17.43 3.38 -0.43
N VAL A 213 16.30 2.70 -0.26
CA VAL A 213 14.97 3.29 -0.44
C VAL A 213 14.29 3.32 0.92
N TYR A 214 13.86 4.50 1.33
CA TYR A 214 13.18 4.68 2.62
C TYR A 214 11.70 4.38 2.46
N ILE A 215 11.23 3.35 3.17
CA ILE A 215 9.82 2.95 3.19
C ILE A 215 9.43 2.82 4.66
N ASN A 216 8.46 3.63 5.09
CA ASN A 216 8.11 3.85 6.51
C ASN A 216 9.29 4.30 7.38
N GLY A 217 10.16 5.17 6.85
CA GLY A 217 11.34 5.64 7.58
C GLY A 217 12.46 4.60 7.72
N MET A 218 12.22 3.35 7.30
CA MET A 218 13.22 2.28 7.33
C MET A 218 13.97 2.22 5.99
N PRO A 219 15.31 2.12 5.98
CA PRO A 219 16.12 2.06 4.78
C PRO A 219 16.23 0.62 4.25
N TRP A 220 15.51 0.34 3.17
CA TRP A 220 15.53 -0.96 2.51
C TRP A 220 16.50 -0.98 1.33
N LYS A 221 17.15 -2.13 1.09
CA LYS A 221 18.03 -2.35 -0.06
C LYS A 221 17.95 -3.80 -0.53
N ILE A 222 18.25 -4.00 -1.81
CA ILE A 222 18.52 -5.32 -2.39
C ILE A 222 19.99 -5.64 -2.14
N LEU A 223 20.28 -6.89 -1.74
CA LEU A 223 21.63 -7.44 -1.69
C LEU A 223 21.73 -8.62 -2.65
N ALA A 224 22.69 -8.56 -3.54
CA ALA A 224 23.10 -9.63 -4.43
C ALA A 224 24.45 -10.17 -3.92
N LYS A 225 24.54 -11.47 -3.62
CA LYS A 225 25.76 -12.10 -3.11
C LYS A 225 26.13 -13.31 -3.97
N ILE A 226 27.42 -13.52 -4.20
CA ILE A 226 27.92 -14.75 -4.83
C ILE A 226 27.93 -15.83 -3.76
N LYS A 227 27.29 -16.97 -4.05
CA LYS A 227 27.24 -18.12 -3.16
C LYS A 227 27.78 -19.36 -3.87
N THR A 228 28.78 -19.99 -3.26
CA THR A 228 29.43 -21.20 -3.79
C THR A 228 28.87 -22.41 -3.05
N LYS A 229 28.34 -23.39 -3.79
CA LYS A 229 27.94 -24.67 -3.19
C LYS A 229 29.19 -25.49 -2.94
N THR A 230 29.52 -25.76 -1.67
CA THR A 230 30.62 -26.67 -1.31
C THR A 230 30.11 -28.11 -1.30
N GLY A 231 30.78 -29.02 -2.03
CA GLY A 231 30.49 -30.46 -2.01
C GLY A 231 30.32 -31.17 -3.36
N CYS A 232 30.34 -30.47 -4.50
CA CYS A 232 30.31 -31.06 -5.85
C CYS A 232 31.67 -30.94 -6.55
N THR A 233 31.93 -31.80 -7.55
CA THR A 233 33.21 -31.83 -8.30
C THR A 233 33.50 -30.56 -9.10
N ASP A 234 32.48 -29.71 -9.31
CA ASP A 234 32.60 -28.35 -9.81
C ASP A 234 32.04 -27.38 -8.76
N ASN A 235 32.82 -26.36 -8.40
CA ASN A 235 32.43 -25.26 -7.50
C ASN A 235 31.37 -24.37 -8.18
N GLU A 236 30.13 -24.87 -8.30
CA GLU A 236 29.04 -24.15 -8.93
C GLU A 236 28.69 -22.89 -8.11
N LYS A 237 28.90 -21.72 -8.72
CA LYS A 237 28.53 -20.41 -8.16
C LYS A 237 27.09 -20.08 -8.52
N SER A 238 26.35 -19.59 -7.53
CA SER A 238 24.97 -19.15 -7.65
C SER A 238 24.82 -17.72 -7.14
N LEU A 239 23.82 -17.02 -7.67
CA LEU A 239 23.40 -15.73 -7.17
C LEU A 239 22.42 -15.91 -6.00
N GLY A 240 22.79 -15.40 -4.83
CA GLY A 240 21.88 -15.20 -3.71
C GLY A 240 21.31 -13.79 -3.73
N ILE A 241 20.00 -13.65 -3.48
CA ILE A 241 19.31 -12.36 -3.46
C ILE A 241 18.56 -12.20 -2.15
N TYR A 242 18.75 -11.06 -1.50
CA TYR A 242 18.17 -10.75 -0.21
C TYR A 242 17.57 -9.36 -0.18
N LEU A 243 16.45 -9.23 0.52
CA LEU A 243 15.93 -7.97 1.04
C LEU A 243 16.61 -7.69 2.37
N SER A 244 17.13 -6.48 2.53
CA SER A 244 17.86 -6.05 3.73
C SER A 244 17.32 -4.72 4.22
N CYS A 245 17.17 -4.60 5.53
CA CYS A 245 16.73 -3.38 6.20
C CYS A 245 17.85 -2.86 7.11
N ALA A 246 18.45 -1.71 6.77
CA ALA A 246 19.67 -1.21 7.40
C ALA A 246 19.38 -0.15 8.49
N VAL A 247 18.55 -0.46 9.48
CA VAL A 247 18.17 0.49 10.55
C VAL A 247 19.29 0.61 11.60
N PRO A 248 19.56 1.80 12.15
CA PRO A 248 20.51 1.98 13.25
C PRO A 248 20.16 1.15 14.50
N LYS A 249 21.18 0.73 15.25
CA LYS A 249 21.11 -0.22 16.39
C LYS A 249 20.46 0.33 17.68
N GLU A 250 19.89 1.53 17.63
CA GLU A 250 19.53 2.27 18.86
C GLU A 250 18.10 1.96 19.35
N GLU A 251 17.20 1.54 18.45
CA GLU A 251 15.79 1.23 18.77
C GLU A 251 15.46 -0.25 18.64
N THR A 252 14.59 -0.78 19.49
CA THR A 252 14.06 -2.15 19.43
C THR A 252 12.80 -2.20 18.57
N TRP A 253 12.90 -2.74 17.36
CA TRP A 253 11.77 -2.89 16.45
C TRP A 253 11.80 -4.26 15.77
N SER A 254 10.63 -4.73 15.34
CA SER A 254 10.51 -5.87 14.43
C SER A 254 9.50 -5.58 13.33
N CYS A 255 9.77 -6.07 12.12
CA CYS A 255 8.83 -6.03 11.01
C CYS A 255 8.74 -7.39 10.33
N LYS A 256 7.51 -7.89 10.16
CA LYS A 256 7.24 -9.03 9.29
C LYS A 256 6.85 -8.51 7.91
N CYS A 257 7.39 -9.08 6.85
CA CYS A 257 6.93 -8.79 5.49
C CYS A 257 6.85 -10.05 4.63
N SER A 258 5.94 -10.04 3.65
CA SER A 258 6.00 -10.95 2.49
C SER A 258 6.66 -10.23 1.34
N ALA A 259 7.53 -10.91 0.61
CA ALA A 259 8.24 -10.33 -0.51
C ALA A 259 8.28 -11.29 -1.71
N THR A 260 8.27 -10.72 -2.90
CA THR A 260 8.48 -11.40 -4.19
C THR A 260 9.77 -10.86 -4.79
N ILE A 261 10.80 -11.71 -4.89
CA ILE A 261 12.01 -11.45 -5.65
C ILE A 261 11.77 -11.79 -7.12
N ARG A 262 12.22 -10.91 -8.00
CA ARG A 262 12.14 -11.08 -9.46
C ARG A 262 13.49 -10.83 -10.10
N ILE A 263 13.93 -11.76 -10.94
CA ILE A 263 14.91 -11.46 -12.00
C ILE A 263 14.10 -11.10 -13.22
N VAL A 264 14.20 -9.83 -13.63
CA VAL A 264 13.34 -9.27 -14.67
C VAL A 264 13.80 -9.80 -16.02
N SER A 265 12.86 -10.34 -16.79
CA SER A 265 13.15 -10.79 -18.15
C SER A 265 13.57 -9.61 -19.03
N GLN A 266 14.62 -9.81 -19.82
CA GLN A 266 15.07 -8.88 -20.85
C GLN A 266 14.44 -9.19 -22.23
N LYS A 267 13.67 -10.27 -22.34
CA LYS A 267 12.91 -10.65 -23.55
C LYS A 267 11.42 -10.41 -23.34
N TRP A 268 10.78 -9.77 -24.31
CA TRP A 268 9.37 -9.33 -24.21
C TRP A 268 8.36 -10.48 -24.07
N ASP A 269 8.72 -11.69 -24.53
CA ASP A 269 7.89 -12.90 -24.55
C ASP A 269 8.18 -13.87 -23.38
N MET A 270 9.17 -13.55 -22.55
CA MET A 270 9.58 -14.39 -21.40
C MET A 270 9.15 -13.75 -20.09
N ALA A 271 8.66 -14.57 -19.16
CA ALA A 271 8.27 -14.13 -17.83
C ALA A 271 9.49 -13.94 -16.90
N ASP A 272 9.36 -13.05 -15.92
CA ASP A 272 10.35 -12.91 -14.84
C ASP A 272 10.54 -14.23 -14.08
N LEU A 273 11.76 -14.52 -13.63
CA LEU A 273 11.98 -15.55 -12.62
C LEU A 273 11.49 -15.01 -11.26
N ARG A 274 10.44 -15.62 -10.70
CA ARG A 274 9.82 -15.17 -9.45
C ARG A 274 10.02 -16.17 -8.31
N ARG A 275 10.31 -15.64 -7.12
CA ARG A 275 10.31 -16.41 -5.86
C ARG A 275 9.74 -15.58 -4.72
N GLU A 276 8.88 -16.19 -3.92
CA GLU A 276 8.22 -15.55 -2.80
C GLU A 276 8.81 -16.05 -1.47
N PHE A 277 8.94 -15.15 -0.50
CA PHE A 277 9.33 -15.50 0.86
C PHE A 277 8.62 -14.62 1.89
N ASP A 278 8.49 -15.13 3.10
CA ASP A 278 8.14 -14.35 4.28
C ASP A 278 9.40 -14.10 5.11
N GLY A 279 9.63 -12.85 5.49
CA GLY A 279 10.79 -12.41 6.26
C GLY A 279 10.37 -11.74 7.57
N THR A 280 11.19 -11.89 8.60
CA THR A 280 11.08 -11.13 9.84
C THR A 280 12.38 -10.37 10.07
N PHE A 281 12.30 -9.05 10.06
CA PHE A 281 13.40 -8.13 10.31
C PHE A 281 13.31 -7.69 11.76
N ILE A 282 14.42 -7.74 12.47
CA ILE A 282 14.48 -7.36 13.89
C ILE A 282 15.67 -6.43 14.03
N SER A 283 15.49 -5.34 14.78
CA SER A 283 16.58 -4.43 15.07
C SER A 283 17.68 -5.13 15.87
N ASN A 284 18.91 -4.67 15.71
CA ASN A 284 20.12 -5.29 16.30
C ASN A 284 20.48 -6.67 15.76
N GLN A 285 19.79 -7.15 14.72
CA GLN A 285 20.21 -8.30 13.94
C GLN A 285 20.32 -7.89 12.48
N ASP A 286 21.48 -8.11 11.86
CA ASP A 286 21.65 -7.94 10.41
C ASP A 286 20.97 -9.14 9.71
N ILE A 287 19.64 -9.14 9.68
CA ILE A 287 18.86 -10.21 9.04
C ILE A 287 18.59 -9.80 7.60
N ASP A 288 19.39 -10.37 6.70
CA ASP A 288 19.09 -10.38 5.27
C ASP A 288 18.12 -11.54 4.99
N CYS A 289 16.89 -11.24 4.59
CA CYS A 289 15.89 -12.26 4.24
C CYS A 289 15.85 -12.46 2.72
N GLY A 290 15.92 -13.70 2.25
CA GLY A 290 15.85 -14.02 0.84
C GLY A 290 16.33 -15.42 0.53
N PHE A 291 16.88 -15.61 -0.67
CA PHE A 291 17.32 -16.91 -1.15
C PHE A 291 18.83 -16.98 -1.21
N TYR A 292 19.39 -18.02 -0.56
CA TYR A 292 20.82 -18.25 -0.54
C TYR A 292 21.36 -18.77 -1.90
N TYR A 293 20.62 -19.64 -2.57
CA TYR A 293 20.94 -20.14 -3.90
C TYR A 293 19.72 -19.95 -4.81
N LEU A 294 19.54 -18.75 -5.37
CA LEU A 294 18.35 -18.44 -6.18
C LEU A 294 18.45 -19.02 -7.59
N VAL A 295 19.58 -18.77 -8.26
CA VAL A 295 19.86 -19.19 -9.65
C VAL A 295 21.37 -19.38 -9.82
N SER A 296 21.80 -20.38 -10.61
CA SER A 296 23.23 -20.54 -10.91
C SER A 296 23.70 -19.45 -11.86
N PHE A 297 24.98 -19.06 -11.81
CA PHE A 297 25.50 -18.10 -12.79
C PHE A 297 25.56 -18.67 -14.21
N ALA A 298 25.66 -20.00 -14.36
CA ALA A 298 25.59 -20.66 -15.66
C ALA A 298 24.20 -20.48 -16.29
N GLU A 299 23.14 -20.67 -15.52
CA GLU A 299 21.76 -20.44 -15.96
C GLU A 299 21.49 -18.94 -16.16
N LEU A 300 21.90 -18.09 -15.22
CA LEU A 300 21.63 -16.65 -15.28
C LEU A 300 22.25 -15.98 -16.52
N LEU A 301 23.47 -16.39 -16.89
CA LEU A 301 24.21 -15.80 -18.02
C LEU A 301 23.89 -16.49 -19.36
N ASP A 302 23.10 -17.56 -19.36
CA ASP A 302 22.66 -18.21 -20.60
C ASP A 302 21.67 -17.28 -21.35
N PRO A 303 22.02 -16.80 -22.56
CA PRO A 303 21.13 -15.94 -23.35
C PRO A 303 19.79 -16.62 -23.70
N SER A 304 19.71 -17.96 -23.65
CA SER A 304 18.46 -18.68 -23.88
C SER A 304 17.41 -18.36 -22.82
N GLN A 305 17.83 -18.22 -21.54
CA GLN A 305 16.96 -17.97 -20.38
C GLN A 305 16.34 -16.56 -20.38
N GLY A 306 16.98 -15.59 -21.05
CA GLY A 306 16.41 -14.25 -21.25
C GLY A 306 16.54 -13.29 -20.06
N PHE A 307 17.23 -13.67 -18.99
CA PHE A 307 17.42 -12.82 -17.80
C PHE A 307 18.62 -11.85 -17.89
N TYR A 308 19.56 -12.13 -18.80
CA TYR A 308 20.82 -11.40 -18.95
C TYR A 308 20.84 -10.59 -20.26
N ASP A 309 21.09 -9.29 -20.14
CA ASP A 309 21.42 -8.45 -21.28
C ASP A 309 22.91 -8.56 -21.59
N LYS A 310 23.24 -9.36 -22.60
CA LYS A 310 24.62 -9.59 -23.04
C LYS A 310 25.29 -8.34 -23.62
N ARG A 311 24.53 -7.37 -24.13
CA ARG A 311 25.12 -6.16 -24.75
C ARG A 311 25.60 -5.20 -23.68
N GLU A 312 24.80 -5.02 -22.64
CA GLU A 312 25.09 -4.11 -21.52
C GLU A 312 25.81 -4.82 -20.35
N ASP A 313 26.04 -6.13 -20.46
CA ASP A 313 26.51 -7.02 -19.38
C ASP A 313 25.71 -6.83 -18.08
N LYS A 314 24.38 -6.99 -18.17
CA LYS A 314 23.47 -6.51 -17.13
C LYS A 314 22.35 -7.48 -16.77
N VAL A 315 22.02 -7.55 -15.49
CA VAL A 315 20.82 -8.23 -14.96
C VAL A 315 19.99 -7.24 -14.16
N LYS A 316 18.68 -7.24 -14.38
CA LYS A 316 17.73 -6.38 -13.64
C LYS A 316 17.02 -7.19 -12.57
N LEU A 317 16.99 -6.66 -11.35
CA LEU A 317 16.33 -7.24 -10.19
C LEU A 317 15.21 -6.32 -9.71
N ALA A 318 14.12 -6.93 -9.25
CA ALA A 318 13.05 -6.24 -8.55
C ALA A 318 12.65 -7.03 -7.29
N ILE A 319 12.35 -6.31 -6.20
CA ILE A 319 11.72 -6.90 -5.02
C ILE A 319 10.48 -6.09 -4.68
N ASP A 320 9.32 -6.74 -4.73
CA ASP A 320 8.06 -6.19 -4.25
C ASP A 320 7.75 -6.80 -2.89
N PHE A 321 7.44 -5.99 -1.88
CA PHE A 321 7.19 -6.49 -0.53
C PHE A 321 6.06 -5.74 0.19
N ILE A 322 5.43 -6.45 1.12
CA ILE A 322 4.30 -5.99 1.92
C ILE A 322 4.63 -6.24 3.39
N MET A 323 4.74 -5.17 4.17
CA MET A 323 4.84 -5.19 5.63
C MET A 323 3.50 -5.63 6.22
N LYS A 324 3.52 -6.77 6.91
CA LYS A 324 2.38 -7.35 7.60
C LYS A 324 2.18 -6.74 8.99
N GLU A 325 3.27 -6.63 9.75
CA GLU A 325 3.27 -6.13 11.13
C GLU A 325 4.56 -5.35 11.40
N ALA A 326 4.48 -4.24 12.12
CA ALA A 326 5.63 -3.55 12.68
C ALA A 326 5.38 -3.31 14.17
N LYS A 327 6.29 -3.77 15.04
CA LYS A 327 6.23 -3.54 16.48
C LYS A 327 7.47 -2.78 16.92
N ILE A 328 7.28 -1.70 17.65
CA ILE A 328 8.34 -1.01 18.37
C ILE A 328 8.20 -1.47 19.82
N GLU A 329 9.19 -2.19 20.34
CA GLU A 329 9.21 -2.58 21.75
C GLU A 329 9.85 -1.44 22.53
N ASP A 330 9.06 -0.76 23.35
CA ASP A 330 9.54 0.33 24.18
C ASP A 330 10.44 -0.24 25.30
N LYS A 331 11.72 0.17 25.31
CA LYS A 331 12.73 -0.31 26.27
C LYS A 331 12.38 0.02 27.73
N THR A 332 11.37 0.86 27.96
CA THR A 332 10.89 1.24 29.29
C THR A 332 9.93 0.23 29.94
N SER A 333 9.45 -0.78 29.22
CA SER A 333 8.48 -1.74 29.74
C SER A 333 9.09 -3.05 30.28
N LYS A 334 10.22 -2.95 30.99
CA LYS A 334 10.66 -4.06 31.85
C LYS A 334 9.93 -3.97 33.20
N GLY A 335 8.71 -4.49 33.22
CA GLY A 335 7.97 -4.80 34.43
C GLY A 335 6.65 -4.07 34.58
N PHE A 336 5.60 -4.59 33.95
CA PHE A 336 4.28 -4.75 34.57
C PHE A 336 3.54 -5.85 33.80
N TYR A 337 3.32 -6.99 34.45
CA TYR A 337 2.36 -7.99 33.99
C TYR A 337 0.97 -7.33 33.99
N ASP A 338 0.39 -7.13 32.82
CA ASP A 338 -0.98 -6.63 32.72
C ASP A 338 -1.98 -7.80 32.86
N LYS A 339 -2.58 -7.89 34.05
CA LYS A 339 -3.70 -8.79 34.39
C LYS A 339 -5.06 -8.18 33.95
N SER A 340 -5.12 -7.52 32.78
CA SER A 340 -6.35 -6.87 32.29
C SER A 340 -7.17 -7.73 31.31
N GLU A 341 -6.59 -8.74 30.66
CA GLU A 341 -7.35 -9.59 29.72
C GLU A 341 -8.25 -10.63 30.41
N ASP A 342 -7.94 -11.07 31.63
CA ASP A 342 -8.79 -12.03 32.37
C ASP A 342 -9.96 -11.36 33.12
N LYS A 343 -10.02 -10.03 33.22
CA LYS A 343 -11.13 -9.33 33.90
C LYS A 343 -12.31 -8.96 32.99
N MET A 344 -12.12 -8.93 31.66
CA MET A 344 -13.23 -8.71 30.73
C MET A 344 -14.07 -9.97 30.52
N THR A 345 -13.47 -11.15 30.55
CA THR A 345 -14.20 -12.42 30.33
C THR A 345 -15.11 -12.77 31.51
N LEU A 346 -14.71 -12.44 32.74
CA LEU A 346 -15.52 -12.66 33.95
C LEU A 346 -16.69 -11.66 34.13
N ALA A 347 -16.60 -10.46 33.55
CA ALA A 347 -17.67 -9.46 33.63
C ALA A 347 -18.81 -9.75 32.64
N VAL A 348 -18.49 -10.33 31.47
CA VAL A 348 -19.50 -10.67 30.45
C VAL A 348 -20.35 -11.87 30.88
N ASP A 349 -19.77 -12.86 31.57
CA ASP A 349 -20.51 -14.04 32.05
C ASP A 349 -21.45 -13.75 33.24
N VAL A 350 -21.18 -12.72 34.03
CA VAL A 350 -22.08 -12.29 35.13
C VAL A 350 -23.30 -11.54 34.57
N ILE A 351 -23.10 -10.67 33.58
CA ILE A 351 -24.18 -9.90 32.95
C ILE A 351 -25.11 -10.81 32.12
N VAL A 352 -24.58 -11.84 31.45
CA VAL A 352 -25.38 -12.81 30.68
C VAL A 352 -26.20 -13.74 31.58
N LYS A 353 -25.80 -13.94 32.85
CA LYS A 353 -26.56 -14.74 33.83
C LYS A 353 -27.70 -13.95 34.47
N GLU A 354 -27.51 -12.66 34.77
CA GLU A 354 -28.58 -11.82 35.34
C GLU A 354 -29.70 -11.52 34.33
N ALA A 355 -29.37 -11.39 33.03
CA ALA A 355 -30.35 -11.17 31.97
C ALA A 355 -31.26 -12.38 31.64
N LYS A 356 -30.95 -13.58 32.18
CA LYS A 356 -31.78 -14.80 31.99
C LYS A 356 -32.72 -15.08 33.16
N THR A 357 -32.67 -14.29 34.23
CA THR A 357 -33.50 -14.46 35.44
C THR A 357 -34.66 -13.47 35.53
N GLU A 358 -34.75 -12.47 34.66
CA GLU A 358 -35.85 -11.48 34.65
C GLU A 358 -36.98 -11.77 33.65
N ASP A 359 -36.93 -12.89 32.92
CA ASP A 359 -37.94 -13.30 31.92
C ASP A 359 -38.74 -14.56 32.36
N LYS A 360 -39.01 -14.70 33.67
CA LYS A 360 -39.96 -15.69 34.20
C LYS A 360 -40.94 -15.10 35.20
#